data_AF-A0A3B0CC63-F1
#
_entry.id   AF-A0A3B0CC63-F1
#
_cell.length_a   1.000
_cell.length_b   1.000
_cell.length_c   1.000
_cell.angle_alpha   90.00
_cell.angle_beta   90.00
_cell.angle_gamma   90.00
#
_symmetry.space_group_name_H-M   'P 1'
#
loop_
_entity.id
_entity.type
_entity.pdbx_description
1 polymer ?
#
loop_
_entity_poly.entity_id
_entity_poly.type
_entity_poly.pdbx_seq_one_letter_code
_entity_poly.pdbx_strand_id
1 'polypeptide(L)'
;MKELANCTLGLAILFFGVQTTKAQNSEKEESAIIERTYMERFEPQLIKSVEERLALKQLRIAEMRRKMVILDSLDISERRRRALQKDLRNNPFSHRLSKTLSTIEFMDGVED
;
A
#
# COMPACT_ATOMS: atom_id res chain seq x y z
N MET A 1 59.70 -46.18 -24.50
CA MET A 1 58.70 -45.22 -25.01
C MET A 1 57.26 -45.51 -24.55
N LYS A 2 56.88 -46.77 -24.27
CA LYS A 2 55.51 -47.14 -23.84
C LYS A 2 55.11 -46.57 -22.46
N GLU A 3 56.06 -46.53 -21.51
CA GLU A 3 55.84 -45.99 -20.15
C GLU A 3 55.55 -44.47 -20.14
N LEU A 4 56.20 -43.71 -21.04
CA LEU A 4 55.98 -42.26 -21.16
C LEU A 4 54.59 -41.94 -21.71
N ALA A 5 54.10 -42.72 -22.67
CA ALA A 5 52.78 -42.56 -23.27
C ALA A 5 51.65 -42.85 -22.27
N ASN A 6 51.84 -43.86 -21.42
CA ASN A 6 50.86 -44.22 -20.38
C ASN A 6 50.76 -43.14 -19.29
N CYS A 7 51.88 -42.49 -18.95
CA CYS A 7 51.89 -41.34 -18.04
C CYS A 7 51.15 -40.12 -18.63
N THR A 8 51.32 -39.83 -19.92
CA THR A 8 50.60 -38.71 -20.56
C THR A 8 49.10 -38.97 -20.70
N LEU A 9 48.69 -40.23 -20.85
CA LEU A 9 47.27 -40.60 -20.96
C LEU A 9 46.54 -40.43 -19.61
N GLY A 10 47.18 -40.79 -18.50
CA GLY A 10 46.61 -40.62 -17.15
C GLY A 10 46.43 -39.15 -16.76
N LEU A 11 47.36 -38.28 -17.19
CA LEU A 11 47.32 -36.85 -16.90
C LEU A 11 46.20 -36.12 -17.66
N ALA A 12 45.87 -36.57 -18.88
CA ALA A 12 44.78 -35.99 -19.68
C ALA A 12 43.39 -36.27 -19.08
N ILE A 13 43.18 -37.43 -18.45
CA ILE A 13 41.90 -37.81 -17.84
C ILE A 13 41.59 -36.96 -16.60
N LEU A 14 42.63 -36.57 -15.83
CA LEU A 14 42.46 -35.69 -14.67
C LEU A 14 42.05 -34.27 -15.06
N PHE A 15 42.56 -33.72 -16.17
CA PHE A 15 42.20 -32.37 -16.62
C PHE A 15 40.76 -32.28 -17.15
N PHE A 16 40.23 -33.34 -17.77
CA PHE A 16 38.83 -33.37 -18.21
C PHE A 16 37.83 -33.54 -17.05
N GLY A 17 38.22 -34.18 -15.95
CA GLY A 17 37.35 -34.41 -14.79
C GLY A 17 37.03 -33.15 -13.96
N VAL A 18 37.87 -32.12 -14.02
CA VAL A 18 37.69 -30.90 -13.20
C VAL A 18 36.58 -29.97 -13.72
N GLN A 19 36.19 -30.10 -14.99
CA GLN A 19 35.27 -29.16 -15.65
C GLN A 19 33.77 -29.43 -15.39
N THR A 20 33.40 -30.46 -14.62
CA THR A 20 31.99 -30.86 -14.41
C THR A 20 31.31 -30.21 -13.20
N THR A 21 31.99 -29.31 -12.47
CA THR A 21 31.43 -28.71 -11.23
C THR A 21 30.56 -27.46 -11.43
N LYS A 22 30.22 -27.08 -12.66
CA LYS A 22 29.37 -25.88 -12.94
C LYS A 22 27.85 -26.15 -12.99
N ALA A 23 27.34 -27.13 -12.23
CA ALA A 23 25.93 -27.57 -12.34
C ALA A 23 24.99 -27.12 -11.21
N GLN A 24 25.41 -26.23 -10.30
CA GLN A 24 24.55 -25.79 -9.17
C GLN A 24 24.45 -24.27 -8.98
N ASN A 25 24.66 -23.49 -10.04
CA ASN A 25 24.10 -22.13 -10.07
C ASN A 25 22.67 -22.21 -10.59
N SER A 26 21.78 -22.88 -9.85
CA SER A 26 20.36 -22.57 -9.98
C SER A 26 20.23 -21.14 -9.49
N GLU A 27 20.05 -20.20 -10.41
CA GLU A 27 19.44 -18.91 -10.11
C GLU A 27 18.21 -19.21 -9.27
N LYS A 28 18.31 -18.93 -7.96
CA LYS A 28 17.13 -18.88 -7.11
C LYS A 28 16.36 -17.72 -7.67
N GLU A 29 15.40 -17.98 -8.55
CA GLU A 29 14.34 -17.03 -8.79
C GLU A 29 13.76 -16.72 -7.41
N GLU A 30 14.08 -15.54 -6.89
CA GLU A 30 13.42 -14.96 -5.75
C GLU A 30 11.97 -14.75 -6.17
N SER A 31 11.16 -15.81 -6.06
CA SER A 31 9.72 -15.73 -6.24
C SER A 31 9.22 -14.69 -5.25
N ALA A 32 8.96 -13.48 -5.75
CA ALA A 32 8.41 -12.40 -4.95
C ALA A 32 7.08 -12.89 -4.40
N ILE A 33 7.05 -13.20 -3.10
CA ILE A 33 5.83 -13.61 -2.42
C ILE A 33 4.94 -12.37 -2.39
N ILE A 34 4.01 -12.28 -3.34
CA ILE A 34 3.00 -11.23 -3.37
C ILE A 34 1.97 -11.59 -2.29
N GLU A 35 2.04 -10.91 -1.16
CA GLU A 35 1.03 -11.00 -0.12
C GLU A 35 -0.32 -10.55 -0.67
N ARG A 36 -1.28 -11.47 -0.75
CA ARG A 36 -2.66 -11.18 -1.15
C ARG A 36 -3.59 -11.36 0.04
N THR A 37 -4.52 -10.43 0.24
CA THR A 37 -5.55 -10.63 1.26
C THR A 37 -6.50 -11.75 0.86
N TYR A 38 -7.12 -12.43 1.85
CA TYR A 38 -8.03 -13.55 1.58
C TYR A 38 -9.17 -13.18 0.61
N MET A 39 -9.68 -11.94 0.68
CA MET A 39 -10.77 -11.46 -0.20
C MET A 39 -10.35 -11.32 -1.67
N GLU A 40 -9.06 -11.04 -1.95
CA GLU A 40 -8.54 -10.94 -3.32
C GLU A 40 -8.61 -12.27 -4.08
N ARG A 41 -8.78 -13.39 -3.38
CA ARG A 41 -8.96 -14.70 -4.00
C ARG A 41 -10.36 -14.92 -4.56
N PHE A 42 -11.37 -14.25 -4.01
CA PHE A 42 -12.77 -14.53 -4.35
C PHE A 42 -13.34 -13.49 -5.32
N GLU A 43 -13.05 -12.19 -5.13
CA GLU A 43 -13.62 -11.11 -5.95
C GLU A 43 -12.61 -9.97 -6.19
N PRO A 44 -11.53 -10.21 -6.95
CA PRO A 44 -10.48 -9.22 -7.19
C PRO A 44 -10.99 -7.94 -7.87
N GLN A 45 -12.04 -8.03 -8.70
CA GLN A 45 -12.62 -6.89 -9.42
C GLN A 45 -13.30 -5.85 -8.51
N LEU A 46 -13.67 -6.21 -7.28
CA LEU A 46 -14.28 -5.27 -6.33
C LEU A 46 -13.25 -4.58 -5.45
N ILE A 47 -11.99 -5.01 -5.51
CA ILE A 47 -10.92 -4.52 -4.65
C ILE A 47 -10.19 -3.40 -5.35
N LYS A 48 -10.23 -2.22 -4.73
CA LYS A 48 -9.53 -1.04 -5.23
C LYS A 48 -8.04 -1.26 -5.27
N SER A 49 -7.41 -0.75 -6.32
CA SER A 49 -5.95 -0.78 -6.47
C SER A 49 -5.26 -0.08 -5.29
N VAL A 50 -3.98 -0.38 -5.07
CA VAL A 50 -3.18 0.28 -4.01
C VAL A 50 -3.18 1.80 -4.19
N GLU A 51 -3.02 2.25 -5.44
CA GLU A 51 -3.00 3.67 -5.81
C GLU A 51 -4.34 4.35 -5.52
N GLU A 52 -5.45 3.73 -5.90
CA GLU A 52 -6.79 4.24 -5.59
C GLU A 52 -7.02 4.33 -4.08
N ARG A 53 -6.57 3.33 -3.30
CA ARG A 53 -6.69 3.37 -1.84
C ARG A 53 -5.88 4.51 -1.24
N LEU A 54 -4.69 4.80 -1.77
CA LEU A 54 -3.87 5.93 -1.35
C LEU A 54 -4.55 7.26 -1.69
N ALA A 55 -5.05 7.40 -2.92
CA ALA A 55 -5.77 8.59 -3.36
C ALA A 55 -7.01 8.85 -2.47
N LEU A 56 -7.80 7.83 -2.17
CA LEU A 56 -8.98 7.95 -1.29
C LEU A 56 -8.61 8.34 0.15
N LYS A 57 -7.48 7.85 0.66
CA LYS A 57 -6.98 8.27 1.99
C LYS A 57 -6.56 9.75 1.98
N GLN A 58 -5.89 10.20 0.92
CA GLN A 58 -5.49 11.61 0.77
C GLN A 58 -6.71 12.53 0.65
N LEU A 59 -7.71 12.14 -0.17
CA LEU A 59 -8.98 12.86 -0.29
C LEU A 59 -9.67 12.98 1.07
N ARG A 60 -9.76 11.88 1.83
CA ARG A 60 -10.34 11.90 3.19
C ARG A 60 -9.60 12.87 4.10
N ILE A 61 -8.26 12.90 4.09
CA ILE A 61 -7.47 13.83 4.90
C ILE A 61 -7.74 15.28 4.49
N ALA A 62 -7.81 15.55 3.18
CA ALA A 62 -8.10 16.89 2.67
C ALA A 62 -9.51 17.37 3.08
N GLU A 63 -10.52 16.51 2.95
CA GLU A 63 -11.88 16.80 3.41
C GLU A 63 -11.95 17.07 4.91
N MET A 64 -11.27 16.24 5.73
CA MET A 64 -11.22 16.46 7.18
C MET A 64 -10.59 17.80 7.53
N ARG A 65 -9.51 18.20 6.84
CA ARG A 65 -8.88 19.51 7.04
C ARG A 65 -9.82 20.66 6.68
N ARG A 66 -10.52 20.57 5.55
CA ARG A 66 -11.53 21.57 5.15
C ARG A 66 -12.62 21.71 6.19
N LYS A 67 -13.20 20.58 6.62
CA LYS A 67 -14.24 20.56 7.66
C LYS A 67 -13.75 21.12 9.00
N MET A 68 -12.49 20.91 9.35
CA MET A 68 -11.89 21.50 10.55
C MET A 68 -11.88 23.03 10.49
N VAL A 69 -11.42 23.59 9.36
CA VAL A 69 -11.39 25.05 9.15
C VAL A 69 -12.80 25.64 9.21
N ILE A 70 -13.78 24.99 8.58
CA ILE A 70 -15.19 25.39 8.64
C ILE A 70 -15.69 25.42 10.09
N LEU A 71 -15.43 24.37 10.87
CA LEU A 71 -15.85 24.32 12.27
C LEU A 71 -15.20 25.42 13.13
N ASP A 72 -13.99 25.84 12.78
CA ASP A 72 -13.27 26.90 13.47
C ASP A 72 -13.82 28.30 13.14
N SER A 73 -14.30 28.51 11.91
CA SER A 73 -14.91 29.79 11.50
C SER A 73 -16.36 29.96 11.96
N LEU A 74 -17.01 28.91 12.47
CA LEU A 74 -18.40 29.00 12.93
C LEU A 74 -18.52 29.82 14.23
N ASP A 75 -19.55 30.67 14.25
CA ASP A 75 -20.03 31.36 15.45
C ASP A 75 -20.85 30.40 16.34
N ILE A 76 -20.13 29.52 17.04
CA ILE A 76 -20.67 28.57 18.00
C ILE A 76 -19.88 28.62 19.30
N SER A 77 -20.52 28.18 20.38
CA SER A 77 -19.82 28.10 21.67
C SER A 77 -18.60 27.16 21.60
N GLU A 78 -17.52 27.54 22.29
CA GLU A 78 -16.26 26.78 22.36
C GLU A 78 -16.47 25.30 22.73
N ARG A 79 -17.38 25.05 23.67
CA ARG A 79 -17.73 23.69 24.09
C ARG A 79 -18.28 22.88 22.91
N ARG A 80 -19.16 23.48 22.11
CA ARG A 80 -19.76 22.82 20.94
C ARG A 80 -18.72 22.62 19.84
N ARG A 81 -17.86 23.62 19.59
CA ARG A 81 -16.76 23.51 18.62
C ARG A 81 -15.84 22.33 18.95
N ARG A 82 -15.36 22.24 20.20
CA ARG A 82 -14.50 21.13 20.65
C ARG A 82 -15.18 19.76 20.52
N ALA A 83 -16.48 19.70 20.80
CA ALA A 83 -17.25 18.46 20.65
C ALA A 83 -17.37 18.03 19.17
N LEU A 84 -17.62 18.97 18.26
CA LEU A 84 -17.68 18.71 16.82
C LEU A 84 -16.32 18.33 16.24
N GLN A 85 -15.23 18.98 16.66
CA GLN A 85 -13.88 18.60 16.26
C GLN A 85 -13.50 17.20 16.75
N LYS A 86 -13.91 16.84 17.99
CA LYS A 86 -13.72 15.49 18.52
C LYS A 86 -14.49 14.45 17.71
N ASP A 87 -15.73 14.75 17.35
CA ASP A 87 -16.53 13.90 16.46
C ASP A 87 -15.86 13.77 15.10
N LEU A 88 -15.41 14.86 14.48
CA LEU A 88 -14.75 14.82 13.16
C LEU A 88 -13.53 13.88 13.16
N ARG A 89 -12.77 13.81 14.26
CA ARG A 89 -11.62 12.91 14.40
C ARG A 89 -12.00 11.45 14.68
N ASN A 90 -12.98 11.21 15.55
CA ASN A 90 -13.26 9.87 16.08
C ASN A 90 -14.47 9.19 15.44
N ASN A 91 -15.47 9.97 15.03
CA ASN A 91 -16.71 9.54 14.39
C ASN A 91 -17.16 10.58 13.33
N PRO A 92 -16.57 10.56 12.12
CA PRO A 92 -16.82 11.57 11.09
C PRO A 92 -18.24 11.56 10.52
N PHE A 93 -19.05 10.53 10.86
CA PHE A 93 -20.45 10.40 10.46
C PHE A 93 -21.40 10.56 11.65
N SER A 94 -20.96 11.22 12.73
CA SER A 94 -21.85 11.49 13.87
C SER A 94 -23.05 12.31 13.40
N HIS A 95 -24.26 11.94 13.87
CA HIS A 95 -25.49 12.65 13.52
C HIS A 95 -25.43 14.15 13.84
N ARG A 96 -24.72 14.51 14.93
CA ARG A 96 -24.54 15.90 15.32
C ARG A 96 -23.67 16.66 14.31
N LEU A 97 -22.57 16.06 13.87
CA LEU A 97 -21.63 16.65 12.92
C LEU A 97 -22.27 16.76 11.53
N SER A 98 -22.93 15.69 11.06
CA SER A 98 -23.59 15.70 9.75
C SER A 98 -24.67 16.77 9.69
N LYS A 99 -25.53 16.88 10.71
CA LYS A 99 -26.55 17.91 10.79
C LYS A 99 -25.97 19.32 10.74
N THR A 100 -24.87 19.59 11.44
CA THR A 100 -24.23 20.91 11.42
C THR A 100 -23.59 21.24 10.09
N LEU A 101 -22.91 20.27 9.46
CA LEU A 101 -22.25 20.49 8.18
C LEU A 101 -23.27 20.65 7.04
N SER A 102 -24.35 19.85 7.05
CA SER A 102 -25.40 19.98 6.05
C SER A 102 -26.07 21.34 6.09
N THR A 103 -26.36 21.88 7.29
CA THR A 103 -26.92 23.24 7.39
C THR A 103 -26.02 24.29 6.73
N ILE A 104 -24.71 24.14 6.81
CA ILE A 104 -23.73 25.07 6.23
C ILE A 104 -23.68 24.92 4.71
N GLU A 105 -23.57 23.69 4.21
CA GLU A 105 -23.54 23.41 2.76
C GLU A 105 -24.77 23.98 2.04
N PHE A 106 -25.94 23.99 2.69
CA PHE A 106 -27.14 24.61 2.11
C PHE A 106 -27.16 26.14 2.20
N MET A 107 -26.46 26.76 3.14
CA MET A 107 -26.39 28.22 3.25
C MET A 107 -25.44 28.82 2.20
N ASP A 108 -24.35 28.13 1.86
CA ASP A 108 -23.41 28.54 0.81
C ASP A 108 -24.03 28.42 -0.62
N GLY A 109 -25.14 27.69 -0.76
CA GLY A 109 -25.88 27.54 -2.02
C GLY A 109 -27.03 28.52 -2.23
N VAL A 110 -27.27 29.43 -1.29
CA VAL A 110 -28.31 30.47 -1.34
C VAL A 110 -27.61 31.83 -1.42
N GLU A 111 -26.98 32.09 -2.55
CA GLU A 111 -26.60 33.45 -2.98
C GLU A 111 -27.60 33.88 -4.06
N ASP A 112 -28.56 34.74 -3.66
CA ASP A 112 -29.32 35.64 -4.56
C ASP A 112 -28.66 37.04 -4.53
#